data_AF-A0A972KXQ6-F1
#
_entry.id   AF-A0A972KXQ6-F1
#
_cell.length_a   1.000
_cell.length_b   1.000
_cell.length_c   1.000
_cell.angle_alpha   90.00
_cell.angle_beta   90.00
_cell.angle_gamma   90.00
#
_symmetry.space_group_name_H-M   'P 1'
#
loop_
_entity.id
_entity.type
_entity.pdbx_description
1 polymer ?
#
loop_
_entity_poly.entity_id
_entity_poly.type
_entity_poly.pdbx_seq_one_letter_code
_entity_poly.pdbx_strand_id
1 'polypeptide(L)'
;MVGFEGTIDGQSKDLTTIWFRIPSSVCKFVPTAGIEISGGNVALRTMTLDFTGACNEDINSNIINYGVHFTSPGYGACDQRVVFGKVDRVVIRSNLKPSFWTHGIGVKKHQSCGTDDRLLGSFKLNRSEISGFVIGLLTEMVSGAQVDVNFNKFSGHYQALLIENSNQNMGVYQNVFYMQDLTGRLENWKPVGIELNSRAESTPARTKISIHKNTFIDETKDALAVPVTLRGRDGVKVSTAITSNTFHSRRDPGSSSLDIGGIAVWDVDGGFISSNRFEGETHDFVHLSGNDWSIVSNNFKGTALFCDIRITGNGNLVGSQSAYVCADGEANIVAPQ
;
A
#
# COMPACT_ATOMS: atom_id res chain seq x y z
N MET A 1 1.71 -22.95 -9.23
CA MET A 1 1.54 -24.23 -8.50
C MET A 1 0.12 -24.26 -7.97
N VAL A 2 -0.68 -25.29 -8.28
CA VAL A 2 -2.07 -25.39 -7.83
C VAL A 2 -2.16 -26.22 -6.55
N GLY A 3 -2.78 -25.68 -5.51
CA GLY A 3 -3.03 -26.39 -4.24
C GLY A 3 -1.77 -26.80 -3.49
N PHE A 4 -0.63 -26.14 -3.73
CA PHE A 4 0.62 -26.48 -3.07
C PHE A 4 0.54 -26.17 -1.58
N GLU A 5 1.01 -27.11 -0.77
CA GLU A 5 1.22 -26.92 0.66
C GLU A 5 2.70 -27.16 0.96
N GLY A 6 3.39 -26.12 1.42
CA GLY A 6 4.81 -26.25 1.71
C GLY A 6 5.56 -24.92 1.78
N THR A 7 6.88 -25.03 1.85
CA THR A 7 7.77 -23.89 1.93
C THR A 7 8.80 -23.97 0.80
N ILE A 8 8.97 -22.88 0.07
CA ILE A 8 10.13 -22.66 -0.79
C ILE A 8 11.11 -21.83 0.04
N ASP A 9 12.26 -22.43 0.34
CA ASP A 9 13.22 -21.89 1.28
C ASP A 9 14.59 -21.72 0.62
N GLY A 10 15.19 -20.56 0.81
CA GLY A 10 16.59 -20.30 0.49
C GLY A 10 17.46 -20.39 1.74
N GLN A 11 18.77 -20.48 1.55
CA GLN A 11 19.71 -20.52 2.66
C GLN A 11 19.75 -19.17 3.40
N SER A 12 19.77 -18.07 2.65
CA SER A 12 19.63 -16.70 3.16
C SER A 12 19.37 -15.73 2.00
N LYS A 13 18.98 -14.49 2.34
CA LYS A 13 18.84 -13.38 1.35
C LYS A 13 20.14 -13.15 0.56
N ASP A 14 21.28 -13.35 1.19
CA ASP A 14 22.60 -13.05 0.61
C ASP A 14 23.20 -14.25 -0.14
N LEU A 15 22.82 -15.47 0.23
CA LEU A 15 23.40 -16.71 -0.31
C LEU A 15 22.51 -17.38 -1.36
N THR A 16 21.22 -17.03 -1.41
CA THR A 16 20.28 -17.62 -2.36
C THR A 16 19.59 -16.53 -3.16
N THR A 17 19.91 -16.46 -4.45
CA THR A 17 19.24 -15.57 -5.40
C THR A 17 18.63 -16.38 -6.54
N ILE A 18 17.32 -16.18 -6.77
CA ILE A 18 16.62 -16.67 -7.95
C ILE A 18 16.54 -15.51 -8.95
N TRP A 19 17.13 -15.72 -10.12
CA TRP A 19 17.18 -14.71 -11.18
C TRP A 19 16.07 -14.96 -12.20
N PHE A 20 15.14 -14.02 -12.31
CA PHE A 20 14.16 -13.97 -13.39
C PHE A 20 14.72 -13.05 -14.46
N ARG A 21 15.32 -13.64 -15.50
CA ARG A 21 15.93 -12.92 -16.62
C ARG A 21 15.00 -12.88 -17.82
N ILE A 22 14.61 -11.69 -18.24
CA ILE A 22 13.72 -11.50 -19.38
C ILE A 22 14.55 -11.02 -20.58
N PRO A 23 14.76 -11.87 -21.59
CA PRO A 23 15.50 -11.49 -22.78
C PRO A 23 14.71 -10.49 -23.62
N SER A 24 15.42 -9.60 -24.33
CA SER A 24 14.82 -8.55 -25.18
C SER A 24 13.88 -9.10 -26.27
N SER A 25 14.12 -10.33 -26.72
CA SER A 25 13.29 -11.02 -27.73
C SER A 25 11.93 -11.46 -27.20
N VAL A 26 11.73 -11.50 -25.88
CA VAL A 26 10.54 -12.06 -25.21
C VAL A 26 9.70 -10.96 -24.54
N CYS A 27 10.04 -9.68 -24.70
CA CYS A 27 9.29 -8.55 -24.16
C CYS A 27 7.84 -8.39 -24.72
N LYS A 28 7.38 -9.35 -25.54
CA LYS A 28 6.02 -9.48 -26.05
C LYS A 28 5.22 -10.63 -25.40
N PHE A 29 5.87 -11.50 -24.63
CA PHE A 29 5.24 -12.64 -23.95
C PHE A 29 4.85 -12.23 -22.52
N VAL A 30 3.67 -12.64 -22.05
CA VAL A 30 3.10 -12.22 -20.76
C VAL A 30 3.05 -13.41 -19.79
N PRO A 31 4.14 -13.73 -19.08
CA PRO A 31 3.99 -14.32 -17.75
C PRO A 31 3.16 -13.36 -16.88
N THR A 32 2.02 -13.82 -16.37
CA THR A 32 1.23 -13.09 -15.38
C THR A 32 2.03 -12.86 -14.11
N ALA A 33 2.89 -13.82 -13.74
CA ALA A 33 3.78 -13.71 -12.59
C ALA A 33 5.13 -14.43 -12.79
N GLY A 34 6.16 -13.99 -12.05
CA GLY A 34 7.41 -14.75 -11.93
C GLY A 34 7.24 -16.04 -11.12
N ILE A 35 6.55 -15.94 -9.98
CA ILE A 35 6.10 -17.07 -9.18
C ILE A 35 4.58 -16.97 -9.01
N GLU A 36 3.84 -17.94 -9.53
CA GLU A 36 2.39 -18.04 -9.34
C GLU A 36 2.04 -19.18 -8.37
N ILE A 37 1.30 -18.85 -7.32
CA ILE A 37 0.81 -19.76 -6.28
C ILE A 37 -0.71 -19.68 -6.30
N SER A 38 -1.34 -20.76 -6.76
CA SER A 38 -2.79 -20.83 -6.97
C SER A 38 -3.42 -21.73 -5.91
N GLY A 39 -4.04 -21.15 -4.89
CA GLY A 39 -4.56 -21.90 -3.73
C GLY A 39 -3.47 -22.44 -2.79
N GLY A 40 -3.91 -23.10 -1.71
CA GLY A 40 -3.04 -23.84 -0.79
C GLY A 40 -2.40 -23.01 0.34
N ASN A 41 -1.40 -23.59 1.00
CA ASN A 41 -0.68 -22.99 2.13
C ASN A 41 0.82 -22.93 1.85
N VAL A 42 1.30 -21.76 1.43
CA VAL A 42 2.65 -21.60 0.87
C VAL A 42 3.43 -20.53 1.59
N ALA A 43 4.66 -20.86 1.95
CA ALA A 43 5.63 -19.91 2.46
C ALA A 43 6.83 -19.72 1.52
N LEU A 44 7.22 -18.48 1.26
CA LEU A 44 8.50 -18.11 0.66
C LEU A 44 9.42 -17.56 1.76
N ARG A 45 10.64 -18.09 1.88
CA ARG A 45 11.56 -17.72 2.96
C ARG A 45 13.00 -17.54 2.52
N THR A 46 13.67 -16.58 3.16
CA THR A 46 15.15 -16.52 3.23
C THR A 46 15.87 -16.59 1.88
N MET A 47 15.41 -15.78 0.92
CA MET A 47 16.00 -15.70 -0.43
C MET A 47 15.87 -14.30 -1.03
N THR A 48 16.57 -14.07 -2.12
CA THR A 48 16.38 -12.92 -3.02
C THR A 48 15.73 -13.38 -4.32
N LEU A 49 14.66 -12.70 -4.74
CA LEU A 49 14.04 -12.81 -6.05
C LEU A 49 14.42 -11.56 -6.84
N ASP A 50 15.20 -11.75 -7.90
CA ASP A 50 15.73 -10.66 -8.71
C ASP A 50 15.15 -10.66 -10.11
N PHE A 51 14.35 -9.64 -10.41
CA PHE A 51 13.65 -9.46 -11.67
C PHE A 51 14.40 -8.49 -12.57
N THR A 52 15.17 -9.05 -13.50
CA THR A 52 16.04 -8.29 -14.42
C THR A 52 15.75 -8.59 -15.89
N GLY A 53 15.94 -7.63 -16.78
CA GLY A 53 15.70 -7.85 -18.20
C GLY A 53 16.07 -6.67 -19.09
N ALA A 54 16.34 -6.98 -20.36
CA ALA A 54 16.77 -6.02 -21.38
C ALA A 54 15.58 -5.43 -22.17
N CYS A 55 14.40 -5.37 -21.53
CA CYS A 55 13.22 -4.80 -22.16
C CYS A 55 13.34 -3.28 -22.18
N ASN A 56 14.00 -2.80 -23.22
CA ASN A 56 14.15 -1.40 -23.52
C ASN A 56 12.85 -0.91 -24.16
N GLU A 57 12.20 0.01 -23.46
CA GLU A 57 11.56 1.20 -24.02
C GLU A 57 10.58 0.95 -25.18
N ASP A 58 9.29 0.94 -24.83
CA ASP A 58 8.13 1.41 -25.63
C ASP A 58 6.96 0.46 -25.74
N ILE A 59 7.10 -0.78 -25.29
CA ILE A 59 6.02 -1.74 -25.50
C ILE A 59 4.93 -1.55 -24.44
N ASN A 60 3.72 -1.25 -24.90
CA ASN A 60 2.47 -1.28 -24.12
C ASN A 60 2.10 -2.71 -23.64
N SER A 61 3.05 -3.64 -23.61
CA SER A 61 2.87 -5.00 -23.15
C SER A 61 3.51 -5.17 -21.79
N ASN A 62 2.69 -5.49 -20.80
CA ASN A 62 3.18 -5.86 -19.47
C ASN A 62 4.00 -7.14 -19.59
N ILE A 63 5.24 -7.09 -19.16
CA ILE A 63 6.18 -8.21 -19.28
C ILE A 63 6.05 -9.16 -18.08
N ILE A 64 5.83 -8.61 -16.88
CA ILE A 64 5.44 -9.36 -15.67
C ILE A 64 4.48 -8.45 -14.91
N ASN A 65 3.25 -8.93 -14.64
CA ASN A 65 2.32 -8.17 -13.80
C ASN A 65 2.70 -8.32 -12.32
N TYR A 66 3.19 -9.49 -11.90
CA TYR A 66 3.52 -9.80 -10.50
C TYR A 66 4.88 -10.48 -10.34
N GLY A 67 5.75 -10.00 -9.46
CA GLY A 67 6.94 -10.78 -9.06
C GLY A 67 6.51 -12.11 -8.43
N VAL A 68 5.63 -12.03 -7.44
CA VAL A 68 4.95 -13.18 -6.82
C VAL A 68 3.44 -12.94 -6.84
N HIS A 69 2.65 -13.91 -7.30
CA HIS A 69 1.18 -13.83 -7.32
C HIS A 69 0.57 -14.98 -6.52
N PHE A 70 -0.04 -14.64 -5.39
CA PHE A 70 -0.94 -15.50 -4.64
C PHE A 70 -2.35 -15.32 -5.17
N THR A 71 -2.92 -16.39 -5.74
CA THR A 71 -4.13 -16.32 -6.57
C THR A 71 -5.07 -17.50 -6.39
N SER A 72 -6.28 -17.40 -6.91
CA SER A 72 -7.15 -18.57 -7.12
C SER A 72 -6.69 -19.33 -8.37
N PRO A 73 -6.97 -20.62 -8.50
CA PRO A 73 -6.90 -21.30 -9.79
C PRO A 73 -7.83 -20.61 -10.80
N GLY A 74 -7.32 -20.37 -12.01
CA GLY A 74 -8.11 -19.78 -13.10
C GLY A 74 -8.92 -20.82 -13.87
N TYR A 75 -9.62 -20.36 -14.91
CA TYR A 75 -10.17 -21.22 -15.99
C TYR A 75 -11.10 -22.35 -15.50
N GLY A 76 -12.14 -21.99 -14.76
CA GLY A 76 -13.17 -22.93 -14.31
C GLY A 76 -12.94 -23.52 -12.91
N ALA A 77 -11.82 -23.19 -12.25
CA ALA A 77 -11.54 -23.54 -10.85
C ALA A 77 -11.49 -22.29 -9.94
N CYS A 78 -12.23 -21.25 -10.31
CA CYS A 78 -12.28 -19.97 -9.60
C CYS A 78 -12.96 -20.04 -8.23
N ASP A 79 -13.72 -21.11 -7.98
CA ASP A 79 -14.29 -21.46 -6.68
C ASP A 79 -13.23 -21.92 -5.68
N GLN A 80 -12.04 -22.37 -6.13
CA GLN A 80 -10.89 -22.73 -5.29
C GLN A 80 -10.12 -21.48 -4.82
N ARG A 81 -10.84 -20.55 -4.21
CA ARG A 81 -10.38 -19.19 -3.90
C ARG A 81 -9.68 -19.02 -2.56
N VAL A 82 -9.36 -20.09 -1.84
CA VAL A 82 -8.72 -20.03 -0.53
C VAL A 82 -7.20 -20.12 -0.66
N VAL A 83 -6.50 -19.11 -0.14
CA VAL A 83 -5.04 -19.05 -0.10
C VAL A 83 -4.55 -18.67 1.29
N PHE A 84 -3.54 -19.39 1.77
CA PHE A 84 -2.76 -19.07 2.95
C PHE A 84 -1.32 -18.78 2.53
N GLY A 85 -0.99 -17.51 2.32
CA GLY A 85 0.32 -17.10 1.83
C GLY A 85 1.21 -16.51 2.94
N LYS A 86 2.51 -16.83 2.91
CA LYS A 86 3.50 -16.19 3.78
C LYS A 86 4.77 -15.84 3.00
N VAL A 87 5.26 -14.63 3.16
CA VAL A 87 6.56 -14.18 2.66
C VAL A 87 7.36 -13.66 3.84
N ASP A 88 8.48 -14.31 4.18
CA ASP A 88 9.24 -14.00 5.38
C ASP A 88 10.75 -13.96 5.12
N ARG A 89 11.38 -12.81 5.40
CA ARG A 89 12.80 -12.59 5.11
C ARG A 89 13.14 -12.81 3.64
N VAL A 90 12.32 -12.30 2.73
CA VAL A 90 12.59 -12.35 1.29
C VAL A 90 12.95 -10.94 0.79
N VAL A 91 13.89 -10.84 -0.15
CA VAL A 91 14.11 -9.61 -0.93
C VAL A 91 13.47 -9.82 -2.29
N ILE A 92 12.58 -8.92 -2.70
CA ILE A 92 11.95 -8.93 -4.03
C ILE A 92 12.29 -7.60 -4.68
N ARG A 93 13.17 -7.63 -5.68
CA ARG A 93 13.62 -6.41 -6.35
C ARG A 93 13.45 -6.50 -7.85
N SER A 94 13.16 -5.37 -8.48
CA SER A 94 13.18 -5.24 -9.92
C SER A 94 14.01 -4.03 -10.34
N ASN A 95 14.73 -4.18 -11.46
CA ASN A 95 15.33 -3.08 -12.19
C ASN A 95 14.68 -2.87 -13.57
N LEU A 96 13.52 -3.51 -13.80
CA LEU A 96 12.74 -3.31 -15.01
C LEU A 96 12.19 -1.88 -15.00
N LYS A 97 12.17 -1.22 -16.17
CA LYS A 97 11.55 0.10 -16.30
C LYS A 97 10.08 -0.02 -15.84
N PRO A 98 9.63 0.75 -14.83
CA PRO A 98 8.29 0.59 -14.28
C PRO A 98 7.23 0.80 -15.38
N SER A 99 6.29 -0.13 -15.50
CA SER A 99 5.08 0.00 -16.31
C SER A 99 3.88 0.06 -15.38
N PHE A 100 2.77 0.69 -15.80
CA PHE A 100 1.57 0.95 -14.97
C PHE A 100 0.99 -0.24 -14.20
N TRP A 101 1.46 -1.48 -14.46
CA TRP A 101 0.89 -2.71 -13.93
C TRP A 101 1.92 -3.66 -13.28
N THR A 102 3.14 -3.22 -12.98
CA THR A 102 4.12 -4.09 -12.30
C THR A 102 3.95 -4.06 -10.78
N HIS A 103 3.79 -5.25 -10.20
CA HIS A 103 3.62 -5.45 -8.77
C HIS A 103 4.73 -6.36 -8.24
N GLY A 104 5.26 -6.07 -7.04
CA GLY A 104 6.19 -6.97 -6.37
C GLY A 104 5.47 -8.23 -5.92
N ILE A 105 4.39 -8.06 -5.15
CA ILE A 105 3.52 -9.14 -4.70
C ILE A 105 2.06 -8.78 -5.02
N GLY A 106 1.33 -9.70 -5.66
CA GLY A 106 -0.12 -9.64 -5.81
C GLY A 106 -0.80 -10.71 -4.96
N VAL A 107 -1.83 -10.33 -4.21
CA VAL A 107 -2.70 -11.23 -3.47
C VAL A 107 -4.14 -10.95 -3.90
N LYS A 108 -4.51 -11.50 -5.05
CA LYS A 108 -5.80 -11.29 -5.70
C LYS A 108 -6.18 -12.48 -6.55
N LYS A 109 -7.46 -12.58 -6.89
CA LYS A 109 -8.00 -13.61 -7.78
C LYS A 109 -7.27 -13.66 -9.13
N HIS A 110 -7.39 -14.79 -9.81
CA HIS A 110 -6.90 -14.91 -11.18
C HIS A 110 -7.77 -14.09 -12.14
N GLN A 111 -7.15 -13.52 -13.17
CA GLN A 111 -7.82 -12.59 -14.11
C GLN A 111 -8.98 -13.23 -14.90
N SER A 112 -8.96 -14.55 -15.09
CA SER A 112 -10.05 -15.28 -15.77
C SER A 112 -11.26 -15.57 -14.88
N CYS A 113 -11.20 -15.23 -13.58
CA CYS A 113 -12.32 -15.40 -12.66
C CYS A 113 -13.28 -14.21 -12.72
N GLY A 114 -14.58 -14.48 -12.51
CA GLY A 114 -15.64 -13.47 -12.58
C GLY A 114 -15.47 -12.38 -11.53
N THR A 115 -16.09 -11.21 -11.72
CA THR A 115 -15.96 -10.06 -10.80
C THR A 115 -16.31 -10.37 -9.34
N ASP A 116 -17.18 -11.35 -9.14
CA ASP A 116 -17.69 -11.77 -7.82
C ASP A 116 -16.82 -12.84 -7.16
N ASP A 117 -15.94 -13.49 -7.93
CA ASP A 117 -14.92 -14.38 -7.39
C ASP A 117 -13.86 -13.52 -6.71
N ARG A 118 -13.58 -13.75 -5.43
CA ARG A 118 -12.60 -12.98 -4.66
C ARG A 118 -11.80 -13.91 -3.77
N LEU A 119 -10.56 -13.53 -3.47
CA LEU A 119 -9.66 -14.40 -2.70
C LEU A 119 -10.05 -14.44 -1.22
N LEU A 120 -9.98 -15.61 -0.62
CA LEU A 120 -10.24 -15.90 0.80
C LEU A 120 -8.97 -16.39 1.48
N GLY A 121 -8.97 -16.41 2.82
CA GLY A 121 -7.90 -17.01 3.62
C GLY A 121 -7.05 -15.98 4.37
N SER A 122 -5.72 -16.10 4.31
CA SER A 122 -4.82 -15.16 4.98
C SER A 122 -3.54 -14.92 4.21
N PHE A 123 -2.93 -13.75 4.41
CA PHE A 123 -1.63 -13.43 3.87
C PHE A 123 -0.73 -12.76 4.91
N LYS A 124 0.55 -13.13 4.94
CA LYS A 124 1.55 -12.50 5.81
C LYS A 124 2.81 -12.11 5.05
N LEU A 125 3.16 -10.83 5.09
CA LEU A 125 4.44 -10.30 4.62
C LEU A 125 5.25 -9.80 5.82
N ASN A 126 6.40 -10.44 6.08
CA ASN A 126 7.17 -10.21 7.29
C ASN A 126 8.68 -10.08 7.01
N ARG A 127 9.37 -9.11 7.64
CA ARG A 127 10.85 -8.97 7.59
C ARG A 127 11.46 -8.96 6.17
N SER A 128 10.68 -8.51 5.19
CA SER A 128 11.01 -8.59 3.78
C SER A 128 11.32 -7.21 3.20
N GLU A 129 11.96 -7.18 2.04
CA GLU A 129 12.32 -5.95 1.34
C GLU A 129 11.74 -6.03 -0.06
N ILE A 130 11.01 -5.00 -0.46
CA ILE A 130 10.38 -4.93 -1.79
C ILE A 130 10.82 -3.62 -2.44
N SER A 131 11.26 -3.69 -3.71
CA SER A 131 11.72 -2.51 -4.43
C SER A 131 11.62 -2.57 -5.95
N GLY A 132 11.47 -1.40 -6.57
CA GLY A 132 11.55 -1.23 -8.03
C GLY A 132 10.32 -1.69 -8.82
N PHE A 133 9.19 -1.87 -8.14
CA PHE A 133 7.89 -2.14 -8.76
C PHE A 133 7.00 -0.90 -8.67
N VAL A 134 6.03 -0.73 -9.56
CA VAL A 134 5.04 0.36 -9.40
C VAL A 134 4.24 0.16 -8.13
N ILE A 135 3.77 -1.06 -7.90
CA ILE A 135 3.10 -1.45 -6.65
C ILE A 135 3.97 -2.44 -5.88
N GLY A 136 4.25 -2.19 -4.60
CA GLY A 136 5.02 -3.11 -3.76
C GLY A 136 4.22 -4.38 -3.43
N LEU A 137 3.08 -4.19 -2.77
CA LEU A 137 2.11 -5.23 -2.42
C LEU A 137 0.69 -4.79 -2.79
N LEU A 138 -0.05 -5.61 -3.54
CA LEU A 138 -1.48 -5.48 -3.79
C LEU A 138 -2.27 -6.56 -3.05
N THR A 139 -3.36 -6.19 -2.37
CA THR A 139 -4.27 -7.13 -1.72
C THR A 139 -5.73 -6.85 -2.06
N GLU A 140 -6.47 -7.91 -2.44
CA GLU A 140 -7.90 -7.91 -2.77
C GLU A 140 -8.61 -9.13 -2.13
N MET A 141 -8.39 -9.35 -0.82
CA MET A 141 -9.00 -10.47 -0.10
C MET A 141 -10.33 -10.07 0.55
N VAL A 142 -11.24 -11.04 0.73
CA VAL A 142 -12.59 -10.81 1.27
C VAL A 142 -12.98 -11.79 2.39
N SER A 143 -14.20 -11.62 2.91
CA SER A 143 -14.82 -12.43 3.97
C SER A 143 -14.05 -12.41 5.30
N GLY A 144 -13.48 -11.26 5.66
CA GLY A 144 -12.74 -11.10 6.90
C GLY A 144 -11.36 -11.75 6.89
N ALA A 145 -10.80 -12.00 5.70
CA ALA A 145 -9.44 -12.50 5.52
C ALA A 145 -8.43 -11.74 6.39
N GLN A 146 -7.42 -12.45 6.91
CA GLN A 146 -6.40 -11.84 7.77
C GLN A 146 -5.17 -11.48 6.94
N VAL A 147 -4.75 -10.22 6.99
CA VAL A 147 -3.55 -9.75 6.28
C VAL A 147 -2.60 -9.03 7.23
N ASP A 148 -1.41 -9.57 7.42
CA ASP A 148 -0.38 -8.97 8.27
C ASP A 148 0.81 -8.50 7.42
N VAL A 149 1.16 -7.22 7.52
CA VAL A 149 2.32 -6.62 6.86
C VAL A 149 3.20 -5.98 7.92
N ASN A 150 4.30 -6.64 8.26
CA ASN A 150 5.11 -6.22 9.40
C ASN A 150 6.64 -6.35 9.25
N PHE A 151 7.38 -5.39 9.83
CA PHE A 151 8.85 -5.35 9.79
C PHE A 151 9.47 -5.33 8.40
N ASN A 152 8.75 -4.81 7.40
CA ASN A 152 9.23 -4.76 6.02
C ASN A 152 9.85 -3.42 5.67
N LYS A 153 10.61 -3.40 4.57
CA LYS A 153 11.08 -2.19 3.91
C LYS A 153 10.50 -2.13 2.49
N PHE A 154 9.89 -0.99 2.16
CA PHE A 154 9.39 -0.69 0.82
C PHE A 154 10.16 0.51 0.27
N SER A 155 10.62 0.45 -0.98
CA SER A 155 11.38 1.54 -1.60
C SER A 155 11.23 1.58 -3.12
N GLY A 156 11.13 2.78 -3.69
CA GLY A 156 11.02 2.95 -5.14
C GLY A 156 9.72 2.38 -5.69
N HIS A 157 8.60 2.79 -5.10
CA HIS A 157 7.24 2.43 -5.52
C HIS A 157 6.39 3.68 -5.75
N TYR A 158 5.43 3.57 -6.66
CA TYR A 158 4.33 4.52 -6.72
C TYR A 158 3.36 4.26 -5.57
N GLN A 159 3.02 3.00 -5.32
CA GLN A 159 2.18 2.57 -4.20
C GLN A 159 2.89 1.43 -3.48
N ALA A 160 3.46 1.67 -2.31
CA ALA A 160 4.17 0.60 -1.60
C ALA A 160 3.20 -0.50 -1.13
N LEU A 161 2.03 -0.14 -0.62
CA LEU A 161 0.94 -1.05 -0.27
C LEU A 161 -0.39 -0.54 -0.84
N LEU A 162 -1.00 -1.31 -1.73
CA LEU A 162 -2.33 -1.06 -2.27
C LEU A 162 -3.34 -2.08 -1.73
N ILE A 163 -4.41 -1.57 -1.15
CA ILE A 163 -5.55 -2.31 -0.64
C ILE A 163 -6.74 -1.95 -1.53
N GLU A 164 -7.14 -2.87 -2.39
CA GLU A 164 -8.17 -2.59 -3.38
C GLU A 164 -9.40 -3.45 -3.13
N ASN A 165 -10.57 -2.80 -3.10
CA ASN A 165 -11.89 -3.44 -3.04
C ASN A 165 -11.99 -4.66 -2.09
N SER A 166 -11.38 -4.57 -0.92
CA SER A 166 -11.19 -5.69 0.00
C SER A 166 -12.25 -5.71 1.10
N ASN A 167 -12.44 -6.87 1.71
CA ASN A 167 -13.20 -7.07 2.95
C ASN A 167 -12.33 -7.92 3.89
N GLN A 168 -11.31 -7.28 4.46
CA GLN A 168 -10.25 -7.95 5.20
C GLN A 168 -9.93 -7.25 6.53
N ASN A 169 -9.32 -8.00 7.44
CA ASN A 169 -8.72 -7.50 8.67
C ASN A 169 -7.21 -7.37 8.44
N MET A 170 -6.72 -6.14 8.34
CA MET A 170 -5.32 -5.86 8.02
C MET A 170 -4.59 -5.16 9.16
N GLY A 171 -3.43 -5.71 9.53
CA GLY A 171 -2.44 -5.06 10.39
C GLY A 171 -1.21 -4.64 9.58
N VAL A 172 -0.86 -3.36 9.62
CA VAL A 172 0.35 -2.81 9.00
C VAL A 172 1.21 -2.19 10.08
N TYR A 173 2.31 -2.82 10.45
CA TYR A 173 3.11 -2.34 11.58
C TYR A 173 4.62 -2.55 11.52
N GLN A 174 5.35 -1.57 12.08
CA GLN A 174 6.81 -1.59 12.16
C GLN A 174 7.50 -1.73 10.79
N ASN A 175 6.85 -1.26 9.72
CA ASN A 175 7.45 -1.17 8.40
C ASN A 175 8.14 0.20 8.22
N VAL A 176 9.06 0.26 7.26
CA VAL A 176 9.66 1.50 6.77
C VAL A 176 9.30 1.68 5.30
N PHE A 177 8.69 2.80 4.98
CA PHE A 177 8.29 3.19 3.63
C PHE A 177 9.17 4.34 3.16
N TYR A 178 10.01 4.09 2.16
CA TYR A 178 10.79 5.10 1.46
C TYR A 178 10.02 5.51 0.21
N MET A 179 9.46 6.71 0.23
CA MET A 179 8.72 7.31 -0.88
C MET A 179 9.71 8.08 -1.74
N GLN A 180 9.88 7.64 -2.99
CA GLN A 180 10.92 8.12 -3.89
C GLN A 180 10.32 8.40 -5.25
N ASP A 181 10.83 9.40 -5.96
CA ASP A 181 10.41 9.67 -7.33
C ASP A 181 10.68 8.44 -8.21
N LEU A 182 9.69 8.08 -9.01
CA LEU A 182 9.88 7.10 -10.07
C LEU A 182 10.38 7.80 -11.33
N THR A 183 11.38 7.21 -11.97
CA THR A 183 11.86 7.70 -13.26
C THR A 183 11.06 7.08 -14.42
N GLY A 184 10.91 7.81 -15.53
CA GLY A 184 10.28 7.30 -16.75
C GLY A 184 8.79 7.64 -16.88
N ARG A 185 7.94 6.68 -17.30
CA ARG A 185 6.53 6.93 -17.66
C ARG A 185 5.63 7.41 -16.50
N LEU A 186 6.14 7.37 -15.27
CA LEU A 186 5.43 7.71 -14.03
C LEU A 186 6.05 8.91 -13.31
N GLU A 187 6.87 9.72 -13.99
CA GLU A 187 7.63 10.83 -13.37
C GLU A 187 6.74 11.89 -12.68
N ASN A 188 5.48 12.03 -13.11
CA ASN A 188 4.53 12.97 -12.51
C ASN A 188 3.60 12.35 -11.44
N TRP A 189 3.80 11.07 -11.12
CA TRP A 189 2.93 10.34 -10.19
C TRP A 189 3.49 10.44 -8.76
N LYS A 190 2.66 10.92 -7.84
CA LYS A 190 3.05 11.13 -6.43
C LYS A 190 3.14 9.81 -5.66
N PRO A 191 4.29 9.44 -5.10
CA PRO A 191 4.42 8.21 -4.33
C PRO A 191 3.47 8.17 -3.13
N VAL A 192 2.95 6.98 -2.85
CA VAL A 192 2.04 6.68 -1.74
C VAL A 192 2.59 5.50 -0.95
N GLY A 193 2.66 5.65 0.38
CA GLY A 193 3.10 4.56 1.25
C GLY A 193 2.03 3.47 1.35
N ILE A 194 0.84 3.82 1.82
CA ILE A 194 -0.31 2.93 1.95
C ILE A 194 -1.52 3.58 1.29
N GLU A 195 -2.13 2.91 0.32
CA GLU A 195 -3.38 3.31 -0.30
C GLU A 195 -4.47 2.26 -0.03
N LEU A 196 -5.58 2.70 0.57
CA LEU A 196 -6.86 2.01 0.41
C LEU A 196 -7.66 2.71 -0.69
N ASN A 197 -8.10 1.93 -1.66
CA ASN A 197 -8.99 2.38 -2.71
C ASN A 197 -10.14 1.37 -2.87
N SER A 198 -11.31 1.72 -2.37
CA SER A 198 -12.47 0.82 -2.37
C SER A 198 -13.73 1.50 -2.87
N ARG A 199 -14.62 0.71 -3.49
CA ARG A 199 -15.96 1.12 -3.93
C ARG A 199 -17.01 0.17 -3.36
N ALA A 200 -18.14 0.70 -2.88
CA ALA A 200 -19.13 -0.11 -2.16
C ALA A 200 -19.69 -1.27 -2.99
N GLU A 201 -19.95 -1.03 -4.29
CA GLU A 201 -20.42 -2.06 -5.24
C GLU A 201 -19.45 -3.24 -5.36
N SER A 202 -18.15 -2.99 -5.17
CA SER A 202 -17.09 -4.00 -5.26
C SER A 202 -16.65 -4.54 -3.89
N THR A 203 -17.21 -4.02 -2.80
CA THR A 203 -16.80 -4.30 -1.41
C THR A 203 -18.05 -4.51 -0.56
N PRO A 204 -18.65 -5.72 -0.59
CA PRO A 204 -19.96 -5.97 0.02
C PRO A 204 -19.96 -5.92 1.56
N ALA A 205 -18.81 -5.77 2.21
CA ALA A 205 -18.70 -5.71 3.66
C ALA A 205 -17.52 -4.84 4.14
N ARG A 206 -17.32 -4.77 5.46
CA ARG A 206 -16.42 -3.83 6.14
C ARG A 206 -14.95 -4.29 6.12
N THR A 207 -14.04 -3.44 5.64
CA THR A 207 -12.59 -3.61 5.84
C THR A 207 -12.14 -2.98 7.15
N LYS A 208 -11.24 -3.64 7.87
CA LYS A 208 -10.61 -3.12 9.09
C LYS A 208 -9.11 -2.99 8.87
N ILE A 209 -8.55 -1.82 9.14
CA ILE A 209 -7.12 -1.54 8.96
C ILE A 209 -6.58 -0.90 10.24
N SER A 210 -5.49 -1.48 10.74
CA SER A 210 -4.67 -0.88 11.79
C SER A 210 -3.28 -0.57 11.22
N ILE A 211 -2.93 0.72 11.17
CA ILE A 211 -1.64 1.22 10.70
C ILE A 211 -0.90 1.75 11.93
N HIS A 212 0.11 1.03 12.42
CA HIS A 212 0.78 1.47 13.63
C HIS A 212 2.28 1.25 13.69
N LYS A 213 3.00 2.17 14.35
CA LYS A 213 4.46 2.08 14.54
C LYS A 213 5.26 1.96 13.24
N ASN A 214 4.74 2.47 12.13
CA ASN A 214 5.47 2.55 10.87
C ASN A 214 6.24 3.87 10.77
N THR A 215 7.28 3.87 9.94
CA THR A 215 8.02 5.08 9.58
C THR A 215 7.85 5.34 8.09
N PHE A 216 7.43 6.56 7.74
CA PHE A 216 7.30 7.03 6.37
C PHE A 216 8.33 8.12 6.13
N ILE A 217 9.13 7.96 5.08
CA ILE A 217 10.23 8.87 4.73
C ILE A 217 10.00 9.36 3.32
N ASP A 218 9.77 10.68 3.20
CA ASP A 218 9.66 11.35 1.92
C ASP A 218 11.05 11.73 1.38
N GLU A 219 11.48 11.03 0.34
CA GLU A 219 12.77 11.23 -0.35
C GLU A 219 12.58 11.77 -1.77
N THR A 220 11.36 12.20 -2.12
CA THR A 220 11.11 12.85 -3.40
C THR A 220 11.87 14.17 -3.52
N LYS A 221 12.14 14.57 -4.75
CA LYS A 221 12.84 15.80 -5.11
C LYS A 221 11.87 16.89 -5.49
N ASP A 222 10.87 16.55 -6.30
CA ASP A 222 10.06 17.54 -7.03
C ASP A 222 8.54 17.42 -6.76
N ALA A 223 8.09 16.39 -6.01
CA ALA A 223 6.68 16.18 -5.70
C ALA A 223 6.49 15.62 -4.30
N LEU A 224 5.60 16.18 -3.47
CA LEU A 224 5.38 15.64 -2.12
C LEU A 224 4.67 14.28 -2.20
N ALA A 225 5.20 13.29 -1.48
CA ALA A 225 4.55 11.99 -1.33
C ALA A 225 3.38 12.06 -0.33
N VAL A 226 2.41 11.15 -0.48
CA VAL A 226 1.30 11.02 0.48
C VAL A 226 1.44 9.70 1.24
N PRO A 227 1.96 9.70 2.48
CA PRO A 227 2.27 8.46 3.20
C PRO A 227 1.09 7.50 3.38
N VAL A 228 -0.08 8.02 3.77
CA VAL A 228 -1.29 7.22 3.95
C VAL A 228 -2.46 7.88 3.23
N THR A 229 -3.10 7.14 2.34
CA THR A 229 -4.26 7.54 1.56
C THR A 229 -5.39 6.54 1.80
N LEU A 230 -6.54 6.99 2.28
CA LEU A 230 -7.75 6.19 2.42
C LEU A 230 -8.85 6.77 1.55
N ARG A 231 -9.35 6.01 0.58
CA ARG A 231 -10.40 6.43 -0.35
C ARG A 231 -11.55 5.42 -0.35
N GLY A 232 -12.65 5.81 0.27
CA GLY A 232 -13.94 5.14 0.16
C GLY A 232 -14.77 5.81 -0.91
N ARG A 233 -15.57 5.06 -1.68
CA ARG A 233 -16.56 5.64 -2.60
C ARG A 233 -17.88 4.94 -2.43
N ASP A 234 -18.97 5.69 -2.58
CA ASP A 234 -20.33 5.17 -2.58
C ASP A 234 -20.73 4.46 -1.26
N GLY A 235 -20.20 4.92 -0.12
CA GLY A 235 -20.57 4.44 1.21
C GLY A 235 -19.81 3.20 1.71
N VAL A 236 -18.56 3.01 1.26
CA VAL A 236 -17.68 1.94 1.77
C VAL A 236 -17.53 2.08 3.29
N LYS A 237 -17.66 0.95 3.99
CA LYS A 237 -17.42 0.88 5.43
C LYS A 237 -15.98 0.45 5.71
N VAL A 238 -15.18 1.37 6.24
CA VAL A 238 -13.83 1.07 6.72
C VAL A 238 -13.78 1.30 8.23
N SER A 239 -13.08 0.44 8.97
CA SER A 239 -12.65 0.73 10.34
C SER A 239 -11.17 1.02 10.31
N THR A 240 -10.77 2.21 10.74
CA THR A 240 -9.36 2.60 10.66
C THR A 240 -8.82 3.06 12.01
N ALA A 241 -7.66 2.52 12.38
CA ALA A 241 -6.80 3.09 13.42
C ALA A 241 -5.42 3.42 12.83
N ILE A 242 -4.98 4.67 12.93
CA ILE A 242 -3.66 5.13 12.50
C ILE A 242 -2.94 5.67 13.73
N THR A 243 -2.04 4.87 14.31
CA THR A 243 -1.50 5.15 15.64
C THR A 243 0.01 5.00 15.75
N SER A 244 0.68 5.92 16.45
CA SER A 244 2.10 5.80 16.77
C SER A 244 3.03 5.67 15.55
N ASN A 245 2.63 6.21 14.40
CA ASN A 245 3.49 6.27 13.22
C ASN A 245 4.36 7.53 13.24
N THR A 246 5.47 7.50 12.50
CA THR A 246 6.32 8.67 12.27
C THR A 246 6.30 9.03 10.79
N PHE A 247 5.98 10.29 10.50
CA PHE A 247 5.93 10.86 9.16
C PHE A 247 7.04 11.90 9.03
N HIS A 248 7.99 11.65 8.13
CA HIS A 248 9.02 12.61 7.74
C HIS A 248 8.67 13.15 6.36
N SER A 249 8.00 14.31 6.33
CA SER A 249 7.58 14.97 5.10
C SER A 249 8.69 15.88 4.58
N ARG A 250 8.77 16.07 3.26
CA ARG A 250 9.70 17.01 2.66
C ARG A 250 9.02 17.83 1.59
N ARG A 251 8.87 19.13 1.82
CA ARG A 251 8.39 20.03 0.78
C ARG A 251 9.52 20.41 -0.19
N ASP A 252 9.20 20.48 -1.48
CA ASP A 252 9.97 21.27 -2.44
C ASP A 252 9.58 22.76 -2.31
N PRO A 253 10.52 23.65 -1.93
CA PRO A 253 10.26 25.10 -1.79
C PRO A 253 9.68 25.75 -3.05
N GLY A 254 9.93 25.18 -4.23
CA GLY A 254 9.41 25.66 -5.51
C GLY A 254 8.00 25.14 -5.86
N SER A 255 7.51 24.12 -5.16
CA SER A 255 6.21 23.53 -5.46
C SER A 255 5.06 24.36 -4.87
N SER A 256 4.12 24.72 -5.74
CA SER A 256 2.83 25.33 -5.41
C SER A 256 1.77 24.31 -5.00
N SER A 257 2.14 23.04 -4.86
CA SER A 257 1.18 21.96 -4.66
C SER A 257 0.55 21.97 -3.26
N LEU A 258 -0.77 21.76 -3.23
CA LEU A 258 -1.62 21.62 -2.03
C LEU A 258 -1.42 20.24 -1.36
N ASP A 259 -0.17 19.80 -1.22
CA ASP A 259 0.11 18.38 -0.98
C ASP A 259 0.19 18.01 0.50
N ILE A 260 -0.31 16.81 0.79
CA ILE A 260 -0.54 16.29 2.13
C ILE A 260 0.64 15.41 2.56
N GLY A 261 1.39 15.83 3.58
CA GLY A 261 2.65 15.18 3.99
C GLY A 261 2.49 14.00 4.94
N GLY A 262 1.26 13.63 5.30
CA GLY A 262 0.99 12.57 6.27
C GLY A 262 -0.19 11.69 5.87
N ILE A 263 -1.39 12.07 6.32
CA ILE A 263 -2.59 11.24 6.20
C ILE A 263 -3.65 11.99 5.41
N ALA A 264 -4.15 11.35 4.37
CA ALA A 264 -5.24 11.85 3.57
C ALA A 264 -6.40 10.85 3.58
N VAL A 265 -7.57 11.32 4.01
CA VAL A 265 -8.80 10.52 4.05
C VAL A 265 -9.86 11.20 3.21
N TRP A 266 -10.34 10.46 2.22
CA TRP A 266 -11.40 10.88 1.33
C TRP A 266 -12.59 9.92 1.45
N ASP A 267 -13.73 10.46 1.90
CA ASP A 267 -15.03 9.79 1.90
C ASP A 267 -15.02 8.43 2.63
N VAL A 268 -14.27 8.38 3.73
CA VAL A 268 -14.27 7.28 4.69
C VAL A 268 -14.70 7.83 6.03
N ASP A 269 -15.81 7.34 6.57
CA ASP A 269 -16.31 7.75 7.87
C ASP A 269 -15.77 6.83 8.98
N GLY A 270 -15.59 7.41 10.16
CA GLY A 270 -15.26 6.67 11.37
C GLY A 270 -13.82 6.16 11.40
N GLY A 271 -13.03 6.73 12.30
CA GLY A 271 -11.67 6.29 12.50
C GLY A 271 -10.96 7.05 13.60
N PHE A 272 -9.73 6.64 13.87
CA PHE A 272 -8.93 7.19 14.94
C PHE A 272 -7.49 7.45 14.49
N ILE A 273 -7.02 8.67 14.69
CA ILE A 273 -5.64 9.10 14.41
C ILE A 273 -5.01 9.57 15.73
N SER A 274 -4.03 8.83 16.24
CA SER A 274 -3.43 9.20 17.52
C SER A 274 -1.96 8.90 17.70
N SER A 275 -1.32 9.67 18.58
CA SER A 275 0.06 9.40 19.01
C SER A 275 1.06 9.36 17.86
N ASN A 276 0.70 9.88 16.69
CA ASN A 276 1.59 9.97 15.54
C ASN A 276 2.53 11.16 15.70
N ARG A 277 3.71 11.07 15.09
CA ARG A 277 4.69 12.14 15.03
C ARG A 277 4.80 12.62 13.60
N PHE A 278 4.57 13.92 13.39
CA PHE A 278 4.66 14.58 12.09
C PHE A 278 5.84 15.56 12.11
N GLU A 279 6.76 15.40 11.17
CA GLU A 279 7.99 16.19 11.05
C GLU A 279 8.24 16.64 9.62
N GLY A 280 9.09 17.66 9.47
CA GLY A 280 9.47 18.19 8.17
C GLY A 280 8.54 19.31 7.70
N GLU A 281 8.38 19.46 6.38
CA GLU A 281 7.61 20.56 5.79
C GLU A 281 6.56 20.03 4.80
N THR A 282 5.35 20.61 4.82
CA THR A 282 4.24 20.21 3.95
C THR A 282 3.20 21.33 3.83
N HIS A 283 2.18 21.17 2.97
CA HIS A 283 1.03 22.06 2.96
C HIS A 283 0.12 21.80 4.17
N ASP A 284 -0.25 20.54 4.38
CA ASP A 284 -0.94 20.03 5.57
C ASP A 284 -0.51 18.60 5.91
N PHE A 285 -0.52 18.23 7.20
CA PHE A 285 -0.11 16.88 7.63
C PHE A 285 -1.29 15.90 7.60
N VAL A 286 -2.49 16.38 7.90
CA VAL A 286 -3.71 15.57 7.93
C VAL A 286 -4.81 16.28 7.16
N HIS A 287 -5.38 15.61 6.15
CA HIS A 287 -6.58 16.03 5.46
C HIS A 287 -7.70 15.00 5.67
N LEU A 288 -8.83 15.44 6.19
CA LEU A 288 -10.02 14.61 6.38
C LEU A 288 -11.25 15.21 5.70
N SER A 289 -11.79 14.52 4.69
CA SER A 289 -13.15 14.79 4.17
C SER A 289 -14.23 13.87 4.76
N GLY A 290 -13.83 12.81 5.45
CA GLY A 290 -14.74 11.89 6.12
C GLY A 290 -15.36 12.46 7.41
N ASN A 291 -16.41 11.80 7.88
CA ASN A 291 -17.12 12.16 9.10
C ASN A 291 -16.70 11.29 10.30
N ASP A 292 -17.00 11.75 11.51
CA ASP A 292 -16.87 11.00 12.77
C ASP A 292 -15.46 10.47 13.07
N TRP A 293 -14.42 11.23 12.69
CA TRP A 293 -13.03 10.93 13.06
C TRP A 293 -12.66 11.49 14.41
N SER A 294 -11.84 10.76 15.14
CA SER A 294 -11.20 11.23 16.37
C SER A 294 -9.69 11.40 16.16
N ILE A 295 -9.19 12.62 16.36
CA ILE A 295 -7.78 12.98 16.21
C ILE A 295 -7.27 13.47 17.55
N VAL A 296 -6.38 12.71 18.19
CA VAL A 296 -5.96 13.02 19.58
C VAL A 296 -4.49 12.72 19.82
N SER A 297 -3.85 13.54 20.65
CA SER A 297 -2.51 13.28 21.17
C SER A 297 -1.45 13.04 20.08
N ASN A 298 -1.57 13.70 18.93
CA ASN A 298 -0.53 13.67 17.91
C ASN A 298 0.50 14.78 18.19
N ASN A 299 1.71 14.59 17.66
CA ASN A 299 2.83 15.50 17.84
C ASN A 299 3.23 16.12 16.50
N PHE A 300 2.87 17.38 16.29
CA PHE A 300 3.21 18.13 15.09
C PHE A 300 4.44 18.99 15.38
N LYS A 301 5.60 18.52 14.92
CA LYS A 301 6.89 19.21 15.04
C LYS A 301 7.38 19.84 13.75
N GLY A 302 6.74 19.50 12.63
CA GLY A 302 7.04 20.07 11.34
C GLY A 302 6.34 21.40 11.11
N THR A 303 6.55 21.96 9.92
CA THR A 303 5.95 23.22 9.47
C THR A 303 4.92 22.93 8.40
N ALA A 304 3.65 23.19 8.69
CA ALA A 304 2.59 23.23 7.69
C ALA A 304 2.39 24.67 7.18
N LEU A 305 2.22 24.84 5.87
CA LEU A 305 2.01 26.18 5.28
C LEU A 305 0.60 26.72 5.49
N PHE A 306 -0.38 25.82 5.52
CA PHE A 306 -1.78 26.18 5.64
C PHE A 306 -2.30 25.81 7.02
N CYS A 307 -2.31 24.52 7.36
CA CYS A 307 -2.66 24.03 8.69
C CYS A 307 -2.10 22.64 8.92
N ASP A 308 -1.86 22.28 10.17
CA ASP A 308 -1.45 20.91 10.51
C ASP A 308 -2.56 19.91 10.19
N ILE A 309 -3.80 20.29 10.48
CA ILE A 309 -5.00 19.45 10.29
C ILE A 309 -6.06 20.24 9.53
N ARG A 310 -6.43 19.74 8.35
CA ARG A 310 -7.55 20.22 7.54
C ARG A 310 -8.74 19.28 7.64
N ILE A 311 -9.90 19.82 8.03
CA ILE A 311 -11.15 19.06 8.13
C ILE A 311 -12.22 19.72 7.27
N THR A 312 -12.75 18.96 6.32
CA THR A 312 -13.89 19.37 5.47
C THR A 312 -15.15 18.53 5.74
N GLY A 313 -15.02 17.40 6.45
CA GLY A 313 -16.15 16.61 6.94
C GLY A 313 -16.78 17.14 8.23
N ASN A 314 -17.79 16.42 8.73
CA ASN A 314 -18.58 16.78 9.91
C ASN A 314 -18.42 15.78 11.06
N GLY A 315 -18.80 16.19 12.27
CA GLY A 315 -18.81 15.32 13.45
C GLY A 315 -17.42 14.88 13.93
N ASN A 316 -16.35 15.51 13.41
CA ASN A 316 -15.00 15.16 13.78
C ASN A 316 -14.62 15.77 15.13
N LEU A 317 -13.89 15.01 15.93
CA LEU A 317 -13.37 15.41 17.23
C LEU A 317 -11.86 15.58 17.15
N VAL A 318 -11.39 16.78 17.45
CA VAL A 318 -9.98 17.10 17.58
C VAL A 318 -9.70 17.38 19.05
N GLY A 319 -9.03 16.43 19.72
CA GLY A 319 -8.60 16.59 21.11
C GLY A 319 -7.43 17.55 21.25
N SER A 320 -7.09 17.91 22.50
CA SER A 320 -5.97 18.82 22.78
C SER A 320 -4.65 18.27 22.22
N GLN A 321 -3.99 19.09 21.40
CA GLN A 321 -2.70 18.84 20.75
C GLN A 321 -2.16 20.16 20.18
N SER A 322 -0.85 20.23 19.92
CA SER A 322 -0.16 21.44 19.45
C SER A 322 -0.45 21.83 17.98
N ALA A 323 -1.53 21.33 17.39
CA ALA A 323 -1.81 21.42 15.96
C ALA A 323 -2.66 22.65 15.64
N TYR A 324 -2.28 23.43 14.63
CA TYR A 324 -3.18 24.41 14.01
C TYR A 324 -4.22 23.69 13.13
N VAL A 325 -5.50 23.94 13.43
CA VAL A 325 -6.63 23.24 12.79
C VAL A 325 -7.43 24.22 11.94
N CYS A 326 -7.63 23.88 10.67
CA CYS A 326 -8.60 24.52 9.78
C CYS A 326 -9.79 23.59 9.60
N ALA A 327 -10.97 23.99 10.08
CA ALA A 327 -12.20 23.23 9.96
C ALA A 327 -13.27 24.06 9.26
N ASP A 328 -13.79 23.53 8.15
CA ASP A 328 -14.81 24.19 7.33
C ASP A 328 -16.23 23.63 7.58
N GLY A 329 -16.36 22.55 8.38
CA GLY A 329 -17.64 21.88 8.68
C GLY A 329 -18.34 22.39 9.94
N GLU A 330 -19.67 22.46 9.91
CA GLU A 330 -20.53 23.13 10.91
C GLU A 330 -20.60 22.42 12.29
N ALA A 331 -20.12 21.16 12.40
CA ALA A 331 -20.30 20.30 13.57
C ALA A 331 -19.01 19.72 14.18
N ASN A 332 -17.84 20.30 13.87
CA ASN A 332 -16.56 19.80 14.39
C ASN A 332 -16.29 20.32 15.81
N ILE A 333 -15.86 19.43 16.71
CA ILE A 333 -15.46 19.79 18.08
C ILE A 333 -13.94 19.85 18.14
N VAL A 334 -13.40 21.06 18.29
CA VAL A 334 -11.97 21.31 18.45
C VAL A 334 -11.72 21.76 19.87
N ALA A 335 -10.98 20.95 20.65
CA ALA A 335 -10.58 21.33 21.99
C ALA A 335 -9.65 22.55 21.97
N PRO A 336 -9.66 23.42 22.99
CA PRO A 336 -8.70 24.51 23.11
C PRO A 336 -7.26 23.99 23.05
N GLN A 337 -6.39 24.75 22.38
CA GLN A 337 -4.95 24.49 22.30
C GLN A 337 -4.26 24.72 23.64
#